data_AF-A0A8X6VHB9-F1
#
_entry.id   AF-A0A8X6VHB9-F1
#
_cell.length_a   1.000
_cell.length_b   1.000
_cell.length_c   1.000
_cell.angle_alpha   90.00
_cell.angle_beta   90.00
_cell.angle_gamma   90.00
#
_symmetry.space_group_name_H-M   'P 1'
#
loop_
_entity.id
_entity.type
_entity.pdbx_description
1 polymer ?
#
loop_
_entity_poly.entity_id
_entity_poly.type
_entity_poly.pdbx_seq_one_letter_code
_entity_poly.pdbx_strand_id
1 'polypeptide(L)'
;MDHAATSRNIIQEIQSVPHHSVSVTIIRRRLQQNGMSASRPLLRLSLTGNHRHWRCQWCDERSTWTTEWNDIVLTDESRFWLLHHDDQIRV
;
A
#
# COMPACT_ATOMS: atom_id res chain seq x y z
N MET A 1 10.43 5.73 -1.78
CA MET A 1 9.56 6.66 -2.51
C MET A 1 8.20 6.65 -1.86
N ASP A 2 7.65 7.82 -1.57
CA ASP A 2 6.37 7.97 -0.88
C ASP A 2 5.23 7.78 -1.90
N HIS A 3 4.66 6.58 -1.96
CA HIS A 3 3.71 6.19 -3.02
C HIS A 3 2.27 6.71 -2.81
N ALA A 4 2.06 7.68 -1.91
CA ALA A 4 0.73 8.05 -1.42
C ALA A 4 0.46 9.56 -1.43
N ALA A 5 0.85 10.28 -2.48
CA ALA A 5 0.42 11.66 -2.67
C ALA A 5 -1.07 11.72 -3.07
N THR A 6 -1.91 12.25 -2.19
CA THR A 6 -3.32 12.52 -2.51
C THR A 6 -3.45 13.86 -3.24
N SER A 7 -4.45 14.05 -4.10
CA SER A 7 -4.71 15.34 -4.77
C SER A 7 -4.81 16.52 -3.80
N ARG A 8 -5.23 16.30 -2.54
CA ARG A 8 -5.22 17.31 -1.48
C ARG A 8 -3.83 17.68 -1.00
N ASN A 9 -2.93 16.71 -0.85
CA ASN A 9 -1.53 16.97 -0.48
C ASN A 9 -0.87 17.85 -1.56
N ILE A 10 -1.14 17.55 -2.83
CA ILE A 10 -0.65 18.31 -3.98
C ILE A 10 -1.19 19.75 -3.98
N ILE A 11 -2.47 19.96 -3.61
CA ILE A 11 -3.04 21.31 -3.45
C ILE A 11 -2.32 22.08 -2.37
N GLN A 12 -2.11 21.45 -1.21
CA GLN A 12 -1.48 22.11 -0.06
C GLN A 12 -0.03 22.52 -0.40
N GLU A 13 0.68 21.69 -1.17
CA GLU A 13 2.00 22.02 -1.69
C GLU A 13 1.95 23.18 -2.70
N ILE A 14 1.01 23.17 -3.66
CA ILE A 14 0.87 24.26 -4.65
C ILE A 14 0.46 25.58 -4.00
N GLN A 15 -0.38 25.55 -2.97
CA GLN A 15 -0.81 26.73 -2.23
C GLN A 15 0.30 27.37 -1.41
N SER A 16 1.40 26.66 -1.13
CA SER A 16 2.58 27.24 -0.49
C SER A 16 3.33 28.22 -1.41
N VAL A 17 3.07 28.17 -2.72
CA VAL A 17 3.67 29.08 -3.71
C VAL A 17 2.79 30.33 -3.85
N PRO A 18 3.36 31.54 -3.72
CA PRO A 18 2.60 32.79 -3.87
C PRO A 18 1.90 32.87 -5.24
N HIS A 19 0.70 33.45 -5.27
CA HIS A 19 -0.12 33.68 -6.47
C HIS A 19 -0.69 32.44 -7.20
N HIS A 20 -0.58 31.24 -6.63
CA HIS A 20 -1.11 30.02 -7.25
C HIS A 20 -2.33 29.48 -6.47
N SER A 21 -3.54 29.87 -6.88
CA SER A 21 -4.78 29.24 -6.40
C SER A 21 -5.28 28.24 -7.45
N VAL A 22 -5.16 26.95 -7.13
CA VAL A 22 -5.59 25.87 -8.02
C VAL A 22 -6.63 25.00 -7.32
N SER A 23 -7.72 24.67 -8.01
CA SER A 23 -8.77 23.80 -7.45
C SER A 23 -8.40 22.33 -7.54
N VAL A 24 -8.96 21.51 -6.65
CA VAL A 24 -8.82 20.04 -6.65
C VAL A 24 -9.14 19.45 -8.03
N THR A 25 -10.15 19.99 -8.70
CA THR A 25 -10.63 19.52 -10.00
C THR A 25 -9.61 19.73 -11.11
N ILE A 26 -8.92 20.88 -11.11
CA ILE A 26 -7.86 21.16 -12.08
C ILE A 26 -6.69 20.19 -11.88
N ILE A 27 -6.28 19.96 -10.63
CA ILE A 27 -5.20 19.02 -10.31
C ILE A 27 -5.57 17.59 -10.73
N ARG A 28 -6.78 17.13 -10.43
CA ARG A 28 -7.26 15.81 -10.89
C ARG A 28 -7.22 15.67 -12.40
N ARG A 29 -7.71 16.68 -13.15
CA ARG A 29 -7.65 16.67 -14.62
C ARG A 29 -6.21 16.63 -15.13
N ARG A 30 -5.30 17.42 -14.56
CA ARG A 30 -3.89 17.43 -14.94
C ARG A 30 -3.20 16.09 -14.63
N LEU A 31 -3.48 15.48 -13.48
CA LEU A 31 -2.97 14.15 -13.14
C LEU A 31 -3.42 13.11 -14.16
N GLN A 32 -4.71 13.09 -14.50
CA GLN A 32 -5.27 12.17 -15.50
C GLN A 32 -4.68 12.39 -16.89
N GLN A 33 -4.50 13.65 -17.32
CA GLN A 33 -3.85 13.98 -18.59
C GLN A 33 -2.41 13.45 -18.68
N ASN A 34 -1.72 13.34 -17.55
CA ASN A 34 -0.36 12.79 -17.46
C ASN A 34 -0.36 11.28 -17.14
N GLY A 35 -1.50 10.59 -17.28
CA GLY A 35 -1.60 9.14 -17.06
C GLY A 35 -1.61 8.70 -15.60
N MET A 36 -1.71 9.64 -14.65
CA MET A 36 -1.83 9.32 -13.22
C MET A 36 -3.30 9.05 -12.87
N SER A 37 -3.57 7.86 -12.33
CA SER A 37 -4.90 7.44 -11.90
C SER A 37 -4.98 7.32 -10.38
N ALA A 38 -6.19 7.45 -9.85
CA ALA A 38 -6.44 7.17 -8.45
C ALA A 38 -6.49 5.65 -8.24
N SER A 39 -5.84 5.16 -7.19
CA SER A 39 -5.92 3.77 -6.74
C SER A 39 -6.32 3.72 -5.27
N ARG A 40 -7.03 2.66 -4.87
CA ARG A 40 -7.31 2.41 -3.46
C ARG A 40 -6.03 1.89 -2.82
N PRO A 41 -5.59 2.45 -1.67
CA PRO A 41 -4.44 1.90 -0.97
C PRO A 41 -4.74 0.44 -0.59
N LEU A 42 -3.75 -0.44 -0.76
CA LEU A 42 -3.87 -1.80 -0.27
C LEU A 42 -3.94 -1.76 1.26
N LEU A 43 -4.94 -2.43 1.84
CA LEU A 43 -4.99 -2.64 3.28
C LEU A 43 -3.79 -3.48 3.69
N ARG A 44 -2.83 -2.87 4.39
CA ARG A 44 -1.62 -3.51 4.89
C ARG A 44 -1.54 -3.29 6.39
N LEU A 45 -1.09 -4.32 7.11
CA LEU A 45 -0.71 -4.16 8.52
C LEU A 45 0.44 -3.17 8.62
N SER A 46 0.30 -2.19 9.52
CA SER A 46 1.33 -1.20 9.80
C SER A 46 2.51 -1.90 10.49
N LEU A 47 3.61 -2.07 9.75
CA LEU A 47 4.85 -2.59 10.29
C LEU A 47 5.69 -1.46 10.89
N THR A 48 6.16 -1.65 12.11
CA THR A 48 7.20 -0.80 12.72
C THR A 48 8.51 -0.95 11.93
N GLY A 49 9.46 -0.01 12.11
CA GLY A 49 10.78 -0.09 11.47
C GLY A 49 11.50 -1.41 11.79
N ASN A 50 11.45 -1.83 13.06
CA ASN A 50 12.06 -3.09 13.50
C ASN A 50 11.42 -4.31 12.82
N HIS A 51 10.08 -4.34 12.69
CA HIS A 51 9.42 -5.45 11.99
C HIS A 51 9.86 -5.55 10.53
N ARG A 52 10.08 -4.41 9.86
CA ARG A 52 10.58 -4.40 8.47
C ARG A 52 12.01 -4.95 8.41
N HIS A 53 12.88 -4.47 9.30
CA HIS A 53 14.27 -4.90 9.36
C HIS A 53 14.38 -6.43 9.55
N TRP A 54 13.75 -6.97 10.59
CA TRP A 54 13.81 -8.40 10.89
C TRP A 54 13.22 -9.26 9.79
N ARG A 55 12.10 -8.83 9.19
CA ARG A 55 11.49 -9.58 8.07
C ARG A 55 12.38 -9.58 6.84
N CYS A 56 12.99 -8.44 6.49
CA CYS A 56 13.92 -8.38 5.37
C CYS A 56 15.14 -9.27 5.64
N GLN A 57 15.78 -9.12 6.79
CA GLN A 57 16.94 -9.94 7.17
C GLN A 57 16.61 -11.44 7.11
N TRP A 58 15.47 -11.86 7.65
CA TRP A 58 15.06 -13.26 7.65
C TRP A 58 14.91 -13.82 6.23
N CYS A 59 14.35 -13.02 5.30
CA CYS A 59 14.23 -13.39 3.90
C CYS A 59 15.59 -13.42 3.20
N ASP A 60 16.45 -12.44 3.45
CA ASP A 60 17.77 -12.33 2.82
C ASP A 60 18.67 -13.52 3.21
N GLU A 61 18.68 -13.88 4.49
CA GLU A 61 19.38 -15.06 5.04
C GLU A 61 18.95 -16.38 4.39
N ARG A 62 17.71 -16.44 3.88
CA ARG A 62 17.09 -17.66 3.32
C ARG A 62 16.81 -17.53 1.83
N SER A 63 17.38 -16.52 1.19
CA SER A 63 17.14 -16.22 -0.23
C SER A 63 17.65 -17.31 -1.18
N THR A 64 18.66 -18.08 -0.74
CA THR A 64 19.25 -19.19 -1.49
C THR A 64 18.69 -20.56 -1.10
N TRP A 65 17.80 -20.62 -0.11
CA TRP A 65 17.20 -21.88 0.34
C TRP A 65 16.37 -22.49 -0.77
N THR A 66 16.61 -23.76 -1.04
CA THR A 66 15.92 -24.51 -2.07
C THR A 66 15.46 -25.86 -1.52
N THR A 67 16.40 -26.70 -1.09
CA THR A 67 16.08 -28.02 -0.53
C THR A 67 15.68 -27.95 0.95
N GLU A 68 16.16 -26.92 1.65
CA GLU A 68 15.91 -26.67 3.07
C GLU A 68 14.43 -26.38 3.35
N TRP A 69 13.69 -25.89 2.37
CA TRP A 69 12.24 -25.70 2.51
C TRP A 69 11.47 -27.00 2.71
N ASN A 70 12.03 -28.14 2.27
CA ASN A 70 11.37 -29.45 2.41
C ASN A 70 11.30 -29.92 3.87
N ASP A 71 12.19 -29.42 4.73
CA ASP A 71 12.26 -29.83 6.14
C ASP A 71 11.35 -28.97 7.04
N ILE A 72 10.65 -27.98 6.47
CA ILE A 72 9.87 -27.00 7.22
C ILE A 72 8.38 -27.25 7.03
N VAL A 73 7.68 -27.46 8.14
CA VAL A 73 6.21 -27.49 8.18
C VAL A 73 5.70 -26.14 8.68
N LEU A 74 4.97 -25.43 7.83
CA LEU A 74 4.29 -24.19 8.21
C LEU A 74 2.88 -24.50 8.71
N THR A 75 2.54 -23.97 9.88
CA THR A 75 1.19 -24.05 10.45
C THR A 75 0.72 -22.65 10.82
N ASP A 76 -0.56 -22.38 10.60
CA ASP A 76 -1.20 -21.12 10.98
C ASP A 76 -2.66 -21.40 11.35
N GLU A 77 -3.24 -20.53 12.17
CA GLU A 77 -4.64 -20.63 12.57
C GLU A 77 -5.48 -19.70 11.69
N SER A 78 -6.40 -20.28 10.91
CA SER A 78 -7.37 -19.51 10.13
C SER A 78 -8.75 -19.57 10.76
N ARG A 79 -9.40 -18.41 10.88
CA ARG A 79 -10.80 -18.30 11.34
C ARG A 79 -11.72 -18.32 10.13
N PHE A 80 -12.71 -19.21 10.16
CA PHE A 80 -13.75 -19.30 9.14
C PHE A 80 -15.10 -18.90 9.73
N TRP A 81 -15.85 -18.10 8.98
CA TRP A 81 -17.22 -17.72 9.34
C TRP A 81 -18.19 -18.69 8.67
N LEU A 82 -19.12 -19.25 9.46
CA LEU A 82 -20.08 -20.26 8.99
C LEU A 82 -21.32 -19.66 8.29
N LEU A 83 -21.52 -18.35 8.41
CA LEU A 83 -22.49 -17.59 7.62
C LEU A 83 -21.82 -16.31 7.12
N HIS A 84 -22.00 -16.01 5.83
CA HIS A 84 -21.64 -14.73 5.26
C HIS A 84 -22.59 -13.65 5.81
N HIS A 85 -22.03 -12.57 6.38
CA HIS A 85 -22.71 -11.29 6.23
C HIS A 85 -22.45 -10.88 4.78
N ASP A 86 -23.47 -11.01 3.93
CA ASP A 86 -23.48 -10.42 2.60
C ASP A 86 -23.41 -8.91 2.76
N ASP A 87 -22.19 -8.37 2.88
CA ASP A 87 -21.94 -6.97 2.62
C ASP A 87 -20.47 -6.78 2.24
N GLN A 88 -20.26 -6.81 0.92
CA GLN A 88 -19.16 -6.21 0.16
C GLN A 88 -17.84 -7.00 0.05
N ILE A 89 -17.81 -7.88 -0.94
CA ILE A 89 -16.61 -8.05 -1.76
C ILE A 89 -17.01 -7.87 -3.22
N ARG A 90 -16.73 -6.68 -3.78
CA ARG A 90 -16.62 -6.50 -5.22
C ARG A 90 -15.13 -6.47 -5.55
N VAL A 91 -14.71 -7.50 -6.30
CA VAL A 91 -13.40 -7.59 -6.97
C VAL A 91 -13.27 -6.46 -7.98
#